data_AF-A0A7G9QG70-F1
#
_entry.id   AF-A0A7G9QG70-F1
#
_cell.length_a   1.000
_cell.length_b   1.000
_cell.length_c   1.000
_cell.angle_alpha   90.00
_cell.angle_beta   90.00
_cell.angle_gamma   90.00
#
_symmetry.space_group_name_H-M   'P 1'
#
loop_
_entity.id
_entity.type
_entity.pdbx_description
1 polymer ?
#
loop_
_entity_poly.entity_id
_entity_poly.type
_entity_poly.pdbx_seq_one_letter_code
_entity_poly.pdbx_strand_id
1 'polypeptide(L)'
;MKKIYYCYFLLLFVVIISCRRTPKTDQDRAIALVESRYKDSDQKLNFDSAKLDSLYNISPAAYADSIKKGNELDATLAQLESEIEHLSQAESDSVGLISARLTKERYHLLELAKTKPTFTGWTLTGVNIEGPQPAVKNFNFDKEITKIVE
;
A
#
# COMPACT_ATOMS: atom_id res chain seq x y z
N MET A 1 -1.29 48.67 -39.13
CA MET A 1 -0.33 47.56 -38.88
C MET A 1 -0.41 47.03 -37.43
N LYS A 2 -1.60 46.69 -36.91
CA LYS A 2 -1.78 46.17 -35.52
C LYS A 2 -2.33 44.73 -35.46
N LYS A 3 -2.84 44.19 -36.58
CA LYS A 3 -3.45 42.85 -36.64
C LYS A 3 -2.42 41.71 -36.77
N ILE A 4 -1.25 41.98 -37.37
CA ILE A 4 -0.20 40.96 -37.59
C ILE A 4 0.48 40.57 -36.27
N TYR A 5 0.67 41.53 -35.35
CA TYR A 5 1.26 41.26 -34.03
C TYR A 5 0.39 40.35 -33.14
N TYR A 6 -0.93 40.44 -33.27
CA TYR A 6 -1.86 39.61 -32.49
C TYR A 6 -1.78 38.13 -32.90
N CYS A 7 -1.66 37.84 -34.20
CA CYS A 7 -1.49 36.47 -34.70
C CYS A 7 -0.16 35.86 -34.26
N TYR A 8 0.92 36.64 -34.20
CA TYR A 8 2.22 36.15 -33.75
C TYR A 8 2.23 35.82 -32.24
N PHE A 9 1.55 36.64 -31.43
CA PHE A 9 1.43 36.41 -29.98
C PHE A 9 0.57 35.18 -29.66
N LEU A 10 -0.48 34.93 -30.47
CA LEU A 10 -1.35 33.76 -30.35
C LEU A 10 -0.63 32.47 -30.75
N LEU A 11 0.20 32.51 -31.79
CA LEU A 11 1.05 31.37 -32.20
C LEU A 11 2.09 31.02 -31.14
N LEU A 12 2.68 32.02 -30.48
CA LEU A 12 3.67 31.82 -29.41
C LEU A 12 3.04 31.18 -28.17
N PHE A 13 1.78 31.50 -27.87
CA PHE A 13 1.03 30.88 -26.76
C PHE A 13 0.71 29.39 -27.01
N VAL A 14 0.41 29.01 -28.26
CA VAL A 14 0.10 27.62 -28.63
C VAL A 14 1.33 26.71 -28.49
N VAL A 15 2.53 27.22 -28.78
CA VAL A 15 3.80 26.46 -28.66
C VAL A 15 4.19 26.21 -27.20
N ILE A 16 3.85 27.12 -26.27
CA ILE A 16 4.16 26.94 -24.84
C ILE A 16 3.23 25.91 -24.18
N ILE A 17 1.98 25.79 -24.65
CA ILE A 17 1.01 24.82 -24.09
C ILE A 17 1.31 23.39 -24.57
N SER A 18 1.79 23.22 -25.81
CA SER A 18 2.07 21.89 -26.39
C SER A 18 3.39 21.25 -25.91
N CYS A 19 4.28 22.02 -25.28
CA CYS A 19 5.54 21.51 -24.72
C CYS A 19 5.48 21.13 -23.23
N ARG A 20 4.29 21.17 -22.59
CA ARG A 20 4.12 20.53 -21.27
C ARG A 20 4.02 19.03 -21.47
N ARG A 21 5.16 18.34 -21.57
CA ARG A 21 5.22 16.89 -21.30
C ARG A 21 4.58 16.69 -19.93
N THR A 22 3.43 16.02 -19.91
CA THR A 22 2.83 15.57 -18.66
C THR A 22 3.90 14.77 -17.90
N PRO A 23 4.14 15.08 -16.61
CA PRO A 23 5.08 14.29 -15.83
C PRO A 23 4.60 12.84 -15.86
N LYS A 24 5.51 11.92 -16.20
CA LYS A 24 5.22 10.49 -16.21
C LYS A 24 4.76 10.07 -14.81
N THR A 25 3.67 9.34 -14.73
CA THR A 25 3.19 8.78 -13.47
C THR A 25 4.16 7.70 -12.97
N ASP A 26 4.09 7.37 -11.69
CA ASP A 26 4.88 6.25 -11.14
C ASP A 26 4.55 4.92 -11.84
N GLN A 27 3.30 4.73 -12.27
CA GLN A 27 2.92 3.59 -13.09
C GLN A 27 3.62 3.61 -14.45
N ASP A 28 3.66 4.75 -15.14
CA ASP A 28 4.38 4.87 -16.42
C ASP A 28 5.89 4.59 -16.26
N ARG A 29 6.47 4.99 -15.13
CA ARG A 29 7.87 4.71 -14.79
C ARG A 29 8.10 3.22 -14.56
N ALA A 30 7.21 2.56 -13.83
CA ALA A 30 7.27 1.12 -13.58
C ALA A 30 7.12 0.31 -14.89
N ILE A 31 6.14 0.67 -15.73
CA ILE A 31 5.94 0.06 -17.04
C ILE A 31 7.19 0.22 -17.91
N ALA A 32 7.73 1.44 -18.02
CA ALA A 32 8.93 1.69 -18.82
C ALA A 32 10.14 0.89 -18.33
N LEU A 33 10.29 0.70 -17.01
CA LEU A 33 11.37 -0.09 -16.44
C LEU A 33 11.21 -1.58 -16.79
N VAL A 34 9.99 -2.12 -16.71
CA VAL A 34 9.69 -3.50 -17.12
C VAL A 34 9.90 -3.66 -18.62
N GLU A 35 9.32 -2.81 -19.44
CA GLU A 35 9.47 -2.83 -20.90
C GLU A 35 10.94 -2.80 -21.31
N SER A 36 11.75 -1.97 -20.66
CA SER A 36 13.20 -1.91 -20.93
C SER A 36 13.93 -3.23 -20.65
N ARG A 37 13.47 -4.02 -19.68
CA ARG A 37 14.05 -5.33 -19.33
C ARG A 37 13.68 -6.42 -20.34
N TYR A 38 12.57 -6.26 -21.06
CA TYR A 38 12.08 -7.22 -22.05
C TYR A 38 12.27 -6.76 -23.49
N LYS A 39 12.93 -5.62 -23.72
CA LYS A 39 13.13 -5.05 -25.05
C LYS A 39 13.80 -6.01 -26.03
N ASP A 40 14.73 -6.82 -25.54
CA ASP A 40 15.47 -7.81 -26.33
C ASP A 40 14.90 -9.24 -26.17
N SER A 41 13.74 -9.39 -25.53
CA SER A 41 13.05 -10.67 -25.34
C SER A 41 12.06 -10.92 -26.48
N ASP A 42 11.92 -12.18 -26.89
CA ASP A 42 10.84 -12.60 -27.80
C ASP A 42 9.45 -12.54 -27.14
N GLN A 43 9.40 -12.37 -25.81
CA GLN A 43 8.15 -12.25 -25.06
C GLN A 43 7.60 -10.82 -25.14
N LYS A 44 6.46 -10.66 -25.80
CA LYS A 44 5.71 -9.41 -25.79
C LYS A 44 4.92 -9.28 -24.49
N LEU A 45 4.94 -8.08 -23.92
CA LEU A 45 4.18 -7.73 -22.72
C LEU A 45 3.02 -6.81 -23.08
N ASN A 46 1.86 -7.07 -22.50
CA ASN A 46 0.69 -6.21 -22.55
C ASN A 46 0.43 -5.63 -21.16
N PHE A 47 0.28 -4.30 -21.11
CA PHE A 47 0.10 -3.52 -19.89
C PHE A 47 -1.30 -2.88 -19.78
N ASP A 48 -2.26 -3.24 -20.62
CA ASP A 48 -3.60 -2.64 -20.65
C ASP A 48 -4.35 -2.81 -19.33
N SER A 49 -4.12 -3.94 -18.65
CA SER A 49 -4.64 -4.25 -17.31
C SER A 49 -3.64 -3.95 -16.19
N ALA A 50 -2.49 -3.35 -16.50
CA ALA A 50 -1.44 -3.15 -15.50
C ALA A 50 -1.84 -2.08 -14.48
N LYS A 51 -1.59 -2.37 -13.21
CA LYS A 51 -1.88 -1.47 -12.10
C LYS A 51 -0.71 -1.43 -11.13
N LEU A 52 -0.36 -0.22 -10.69
CA LEU A 52 0.66 -0.03 -9.66
C LEU A 52 0.00 0.00 -8.27
N ASP A 53 0.33 -0.97 -7.43
CA ASP A 53 -0.12 -1.07 -6.05
C ASP A 53 1.04 -0.80 -5.07
N SER A 54 0.74 -0.10 -3.98
CA SER A 54 1.71 0.18 -2.92
C SER A 54 1.98 -1.07 -2.09
N LEU A 55 3.26 -1.33 -1.79
CA LEU A 55 3.69 -2.38 -0.87
C LEU A 55 4.06 -1.79 0.49
N TYR A 56 3.60 -2.46 1.54
CA TYR A 56 3.92 -2.16 2.92
C TYR A 56 4.41 -3.43 3.62
N ASN A 57 5.27 -3.26 4.63
CA ASN A 57 5.70 -4.37 5.50
C ASN A 57 4.52 -5.03 6.25
N ILE A 58 3.52 -4.22 6.62
CA ILE A 58 2.26 -4.62 7.23
C ILE A 58 1.17 -3.76 6.57
N SER A 59 0.06 -4.38 6.19
CA SER A 59 -1.08 -3.65 5.62
C SER A 59 -1.56 -2.57 6.60
N PRO A 60 -1.77 -1.32 6.13
CA PRO A 60 -2.36 -0.26 6.96
C PRO A 60 -3.70 -0.65 7.60
N ALA A 61 -4.50 -1.47 6.92
CA ALA A 61 -5.76 -1.97 7.46
C ALA A 61 -5.54 -2.92 8.64
N ALA A 62 -4.66 -3.92 8.46
CA ALA A 62 -4.33 -4.86 9.54
C ALA A 62 -3.71 -4.16 10.76
N TYR A 63 -2.96 -3.08 10.55
CA TYR A 63 -2.47 -2.22 11.62
C TYR A 63 -3.62 -1.52 12.35
N ALA A 64 -4.53 -0.87 11.63
CA ALA A 64 -5.68 -0.18 12.22
C ALA A 64 -6.58 -1.14 13.01
N ASP A 65 -6.84 -2.33 12.48
CA ASP A 65 -7.63 -3.37 13.16
C ASP A 65 -6.95 -3.83 14.46
N SER A 66 -5.63 -3.95 14.46
CA SER A 66 -4.85 -4.33 15.65
C SER A 66 -4.95 -3.27 16.75
N ILE A 67 -4.91 -1.99 16.39
CA ILE A 67 -5.11 -0.86 17.33
C ILE A 67 -6.53 -0.90 17.91
N LYS A 68 -7.54 -1.06 17.04
CA LYS A 68 -8.95 -1.11 17.45
C LYS A 68 -9.19 -2.25 18.45
N LYS A 69 -8.71 -3.45 18.13
CA LYS A 69 -8.83 -4.62 19.02
C LYS A 69 -8.13 -4.41 20.36
N GLY A 70 -6.98 -3.73 20.36
CA GLY A 70 -6.29 -3.33 21.60
C GLY A 70 -7.16 -2.48 22.51
N ASN A 71 -7.86 -1.48 21.95
CA ASN A 71 -8.76 -0.61 22.71
C ASN A 71 -10.00 -1.35 23.24
N GLU A 72 -10.56 -2.28 22.45
CA GLU A 72 -11.68 -3.12 22.87
C GLU A 72 -11.29 -4.04 24.04
N LEU A 73 -10.06 -4.58 24.01
CA LEU A 73 -9.52 -5.36 25.12
C LEU A 73 -9.32 -4.52 26.37
N ASP A 74 -8.85 -3.27 26.25
CA ASP A 74 -8.69 -2.36 27.39
C ASP A 74 -10.05 -2.09 28.07
N ALA A 75 -11.12 -1.90 27.30
CA ALA A 75 -12.47 -1.73 27.83
C ALA A 75 -12.99 -3.01 28.54
N THR A 76 -12.73 -4.17 27.94
CA THR A 76 -13.13 -5.47 28.51
C THR A 76 -12.38 -5.75 29.82
N LEU A 77 -11.08 -5.49 29.86
CA LEU A 77 -10.26 -5.67 31.07
C LEU A 77 -10.76 -4.79 32.21
N ALA A 78 -11.05 -3.51 31.94
CA ALA A 78 -11.59 -2.60 32.95
C ALA A 78 -12.94 -3.08 33.53
N GLN A 79 -13.81 -3.65 32.69
CA GLN A 79 -15.07 -4.24 33.15
C GLN A 79 -14.82 -5.47 34.03
N LEU A 80 -13.95 -6.39 33.60
CA LEU A 80 -13.63 -7.59 34.38
C LEU A 80 -12.99 -7.23 35.74
N GLU A 81 -12.13 -6.21 35.78
CA GLU A 81 -11.55 -5.69 37.02
C GLU A 81 -12.62 -5.17 37.98
N SER A 82 -13.60 -4.42 37.47
CA SER A 82 -14.74 -3.95 38.29
C SER A 82 -15.63 -5.08 38.79
N GLU A 83 -15.77 -6.16 38.02
CA GLU A 83 -16.62 -7.30 38.41
C GLU A 83 -15.92 -8.19 39.46
N ILE A 84 -14.60 -8.38 39.36
CA ILE A 84 -13.80 -9.21 40.29
C ILE A 84 -14.01 -8.78 41.75
N GLU A 85 -14.14 -7.49 42.04
CA GLU A 85 -14.31 -6.96 43.40
C GLU A 85 -15.60 -7.43 44.09
N HIS A 86 -16.56 -7.97 43.34
CA HIS A 86 -17.88 -8.38 43.83
C HIS A 86 -18.12 -9.90 43.79
N LEU A 87 -17.13 -10.69 43.36
CA LEU A 87 -17.27 -12.13 43.17
C LEU A 87 -16.80 -12.95 44.37
N SER A 88 -17.30 -14.19 44.47
CA SER A 88 -16.72 -15.17 45.40
C SER A 88 -15.30 -15.56 44.96
N GLN A 89 -14.49 -16.14 45.86
CA GLN A 89 -13.10 -16.50 45.57
C GLN A 89 -12.96 -17.38 44.31
N ALA A 90 -13.79 -18.42 44.16
CA ALA A 90 -13.70 -19.34 43.03
C ALA A 90 -14.07 -18.69 41.68
N GLU A 91 -15.02 -17.75 41.70
CA GLU A 91 -15.42 -16.98 40.53
C GLU A 91 -14.34 -15.93 40.19
N SER A 92 -13.80 -15.26 41.21
CA SER A 92 -12.68 -14.33 41.07
C SER A 92 -11.44 -15.01 40.46
N ASP A 93 -11.08 -16.21 40.91
CA ASP A 93 -9.94 -16.97 40.35
C ASP A 93 -10.16 -17.30 38.86
N SER A 94 -11.40 -17.63 38.48
CA SER A 94 -11.77 -17.92 37.10
C SER A 94 -11.71 -16.68 36.21
N VAL A 95 -12.23 -15.53 36.69
CA VAL A 95 -12.16 -14.25 35.97
C VAL A 95 -10.71 -13.75 35.89
N GLY A 96 -9.90 -13.98 36.93
CA GLY A 96 -8.46 -13.68 36.94
C GLY A 96 -7.67 -14.43 35.86
N LEU A 97 -8.02 -15.69 35.58
CA LEU A 97 -7.40 -16.45 34.47
C LEU A 97 -7.77 -15.87 33.09
N ILE A 98 -9.01 -15.40 32.93
CA ILE A 98 -9.48 -14.78 31.70
C ILE A 98 -8.79 -13.43 31.49
N SER A 99 -8.76 -12.58 32.52
CA SER A 99 -8.11 -11.26 32.45
C SER A 99 -6.61 -11.41 32.11
N ALA A 100 -5.90 -12.36 32.74
CA ALA A 100 -4.50 -12.63 32.42
C ALA A 100 -4.28 -13.02 30.95
N ARG A 101 -5.18 -13.81 30.36
CA ARG A 101 -5.12 -14.19 28.94
C ARG A 101 -5.35 -12.99 28.03
N LEU A 102 -6.37 -12.17 28.33
CA LEU A 102 -6.68 -10.96 27.56
C LEU A 102 -5.55 -9.92 27.65
N THR A 103 -4.94 -9.76 28.82
CA THR A 103 -3.76 -8.90 29.01
C THR A 103 -2.57 -9.38 28.19
N LYS A 104 -2.34 -10.69 28.09
CA LYS A 104 -1.29 -11.24 27.21
C LYS A 104 -1.55 -10.93 25.73
N GLU A 105 -2.79 -11.07 25.28
CA GLU A 105 -3.19 -10.70 23.92
C GLU A 105 -3.03 -9.20 23.68
N ARG A 106 -3.37 -8.38 24.67
CA ARG A 106 -3.18 -6.93 24.63
C ARG A 106 -1.71 -6.55 24.44
N TYR A 107 -0.80 -7.18 25.17
CA TYR A 107 0.64 -6.96 24.99
C TYR A 107 1.12 -7.37 23.59
N HIS A 108 0.62 -8.48 23.06
CA HIS A 108 0.95 -8.88 21.70
C HIS A 108 0.51 -7.82 20.67
N LEU A 109 -0.71 -7.29 20.81
CA LEU A 109 -1.22 -6.22 19.95
C LEU A 109 -0.45 -4.90 20.13
N LEU A 110 0.07 -4.59 21.34
CA LEU A 110 0.97 -3.45 21.55
C LEU A 110 2.28 -3.59 20.78
N GLU A 111 2.86 -4.79 20.74
CA GLU A 111 4.07 -5.02 19.95
C GLU A 111 3.80 -4.86 18.45
N LEU A 112 2.68 -5.37 17.94
CA LEU A 112 2.26 -5.14 16.55
C LEU A 112 1.95 -3.66 16.27
N ALA A 113 1.38 -2.94 17.23
CA ALA A 113 1.11 -1.51 17.15
C ALA A 113 2.39 -0.66 17.09
N LYS A 114 3.50 -1.14 17.65
CA LYS A 114 4.81 -0.50 17.52
C LYS A 114 5.36 -0.64 16.10
N THR A 115 5.05 -1.73 15.41
CA THR A 115 5.42 -1.94 14.00
C THR A 115 4.51 -1.17 13.06
N LYS A 116 4.70 0.16 12.98
CA LYS A 116 3.92 1.02 12.08
C LYS A 116 4.04 0.58 10.61
N PRO A 117 2.98 0.71 9.80
CA PRO A 117 3.04 0.47 8.37
C PRO A 117 4.13 1.34 7.76
N THR A 118 5.08 0.67 7.12
CA THR A 118 6.20 1.31 6.44
C THR A 118 6.10 0.96 4.99
N PHE A 119 6.01 1.99 4.15
CA PHE A 119 6.05 1.84 2.71
C PHE A 119 7.39 1.23 2.30
N THR A 120 7.37 0.07 1.65
CA THR A 120 8.56 -0.70 1.28
C THR A 120 8.87 -0.64 -0.21
N GLY A 121 7.88 -0.39 -1.06
CA GLY A 121 8.06 -0.39 -2.50
C GLY A 121 6.75 -0.45 -3.25
N TRP A 122 6.81 -0.79 -4.53
CA TRP A 122 5.64 -0.87 -5.39
C TRP A 122 5.54 -2.26 -6.01
N THR A 123 4.33 -2.66 -6.41
CA THR A 123 4.13 -3.83 -7.26
C THR A 123 3.30 -3.45 -8.47
N LEU A 124 3.79 -3.77 -9.66
CA LEU A 124 3.04 -3.65 -10.90
C LEU A 124 2.37 -4.99 -11.14
N THR A 125 1.06 -5.05 -10.95
CA THR A 125 0.23 -6.23 -11.14
C THR A 125 -0.46 -6.19 -12.49
N GLY A 126 -0.94 -7.35 -12.97
CA GLY A 126 -1.77 -7.40 -14.18
C GLY A 126 -1.02 -7.22 -15.49
N VAL A 127 0.29 -7.50 -15.52
CA VAL A 127 1.08 -7.52 -16.77
C VAL A 127 0.88 -8.86 -17.45
N ASN A 128 0.37 -8.86 -18.68
CA ASN A 128 0.16 -10.10 -19.44
C ASN A 128 1.35 -10.37 -20.34
N ILE A 129 1.82 -11.62 -20.36
CA ILE A 129 2.77 -12.09 -21.36
C ILE A 129 1.97 -12.63 -22.54
N GLU A 130 2.12 -11.99 -23.70
CA GLU A 130 1.53 -12.47 -24.96
C GLU A 130 2.28 -13.71 -25.44
N GLY A 131 1.55 -14.77 -25.74
CA GLY A 131 2.12 -16.04 -26.19
C GLY A 131 1.10 -17.16 -26.28
N PRO A 132 1.54 -18.38 -26.65
CA PRO A 132 0.65 -19.54 -26.78
C PRO A 132 -0.01 -19.97 -25.47
N GLN A 133 0.55 -19.56 -24.33
CA GLN A 133 -0.07 -19.66 -23.01
C GLN A 133 0.02 -18.30 -22.32
N PRO A 134 -1.04 -17.48 -22.36
CA PRO A 134 -1.05 -16.19 -21.71
C PRO A 134 -0.91 -16.36 -20.20
N ALA A 135 0.00 -15.61 -19.60
CA ALA A 135 0.27 -15.65 -18.17
C ALA A 135 0.30 -14.22 -17.61
N VAL A 136 -0.29 -14.04 -16.42
CA VAL A 136 -0.19 -12.80 -15.66
C VAL A 136 1.08 -12.83 -14.83
N LYS A 137 1.87 -11.76 -14.91
CA LYS A 137 3.09 -11.56 -14.14
C LYS A 137 3.00 -10.29 -13.33
N ASN A 138 3.57 -10.35 -12.13
CA ASN A 138 3.68 -9.20 -11.23
C ASN A 138 5.16 -8.85 -11.08
N PHE A 139 5.46 -7.56 -10.93
CA PHE A 139 6.82 -7.06 -10.77
C PHE A 139 6.90 -6.17 -9.54
N ASN A 140 7.83 -6.46 -8.63
CA ASN A 140 8.06 -5.62 -7.47
C ASN A 140 9.17 -4.61 -7.76
N PHE A 141 9.09 -3.45 -7.12
CA PHE A 141 10.04 -2.35 -7.26
C PHE A 141 10.44 -1.83 -5.89
N ASP A 142 11.62 -1.21 -5.84
CA ASP A 142 12.00 -0.39 -4.71
C ASP A 142 11.10 0.86 -4.58
N LYS A 143 11.25 1.58 -3.45
CA LYS A 143 10.39 2.75 -3.12
C LYS A 143 10.39 3.83 -4.19
N GLU A 144 11.52 3.99 -4.87
CA GLU A 144 11.71 5.03 -5.87
C GLU A 144 11.43 4.56 -7.30
N ILE A 145 11.11 3.28 -7.54
CA ILE A 145 10.92 2.70 -8.88
C ILE A 145 12.17 2.93 -9.76
N THR A 146 13.34 2.63 -9.19
CA THR A 146 14.63 2.68 -9.90
C THR A 146 15.07 1.31 -10.38
N LYS A 147 14.62 0.24 -9.70
CA LYS A 147 14.95 -1.14 -10.03
C LYS A 147 13.79 -2.08 -9.73
N ILE A 148 13.70 -3.14 -10.54
CA ILE A 148 12.85 -4.29 -10.23
C ILE A 148 13.57 -5.11 -9.15
N VAL A 149 12.87 -5.44 -8.08
CA VAL A 149 13.34 -6.28 -6.97
C VAL A 149 12.70 -7.66 -7.06
N GLU A 150 13.43 -8.69 -6.63
CA GLU A 150 12.95 -10.08 -6.55
C GLU A 150 12.11 -10.30 -5.28
#